data_AF-A0A9D5PUF2-F1
#
_entry.id   AF-A0A9D5PUF2-F1
#
_cell.length_a   1.000
_cell.length_b   1.000
_cell.length_c   1.000
_cell.angle_alpha   90.00
_cell.angle_beta   90.00
_cell.angle_gamma   90.00
#
_symmetry.space_group_name_H-M   'P 1'
#
loop_
_entity.id
_entity.type
_entity.pdbx_description
1 polymer ?
#
loop_
_entity_poly.entity_id
_entity_poly.type
_entity_poly.pdbx_seq_one_letter_code
_entity_poly.pdbx_strand_id
1 'polypeptide(L)'
;MRKLFQKRTEISLRRDHPAALAASLIMAAAGFLRLWYFLSGEIDWFVLIVRLFLPCAAVVLFIAGNITGGERFKPFSIGAVALGVAFFIIKAQTDFSLLHRSLCTILYVTVLAVYTLTVLGYLPTKKLLIPLFGLPLLYHIVVEDTQYYFFANPPVPVWEWIPEISVLCIMGALFCQSFAMKQEKIG
;
A
#
# COMPACT_ATOMS: atom_id res chain seq x y z
N MET A 1 -1.94 41.07 -7.53
CA MET A 1 -1.70 39.61 -7.57
C MET A 1 -2.91 38.88 -6.98
N ARG A 2 -4.00 38.92 -7.73
CA ARG A 2 -5.33 38.39 -7.38
C ARG A 2 -5.44 36.97 -7.97
N LYS A 3 -6.01 36.04 -7.20
CA LYS A 3 -6.63 34.77 -7.66
C LYS A 3 -5.70 33.73 -8.32
N LEU A 4 -4.75 33.18 -7.57
CA LEU A 4 -4.44 31.75 -7.68
C LEU A 4 -5.27 31.02 -6.63
N PHE A 5 -6.60 31.12 -6.75
CA PHE A 5 -7.52 30.25 -6.02
C PHE A 5 -7.34 28.85 -6.61
N GLN A 6 -6.37 28.11 -6.07
CA GLN A 6 -6.19 26.70 -6.34
C GLN A 6 -7.47 26.03 -5.86
N LYS A 7 -8.31 25.64 -6.82
CA LYS A 7 -9.55 24.91 -6.62
C LYS A 7 -9.20 23.61 -5.87
N ARG A 8 -9.25 23.65 -4.54
CA ARG A 8 -8.81 22.54 -3.70
C ARG A 8 -9.87 21.47 -3.80
N THR A 9 -9.49 20.26 -4.20
CA THR A 9 -10.39 19.12 -4.18
C THR A 9 -10.30 18.45 -2.84
N GLU A 10 -11.42 18.31 -2.15
CA GLU A 10 -11.47 17.51 -0.94
C GLU A 10 -11.53 16.04 -1.31
N ILE A 11 -10.63 15.26 -0.74
CA ILE A 11 -10.71 13.80 -0.79
C ILE A 11 -11.20 13.30 0.56
N SER A 12 -12.33 12.61 0.53
CA SER A 12 -12.94 11.96 1.67
C SER A 12 -13.20 10.48 1.36
N LEU A 13 -13.26 9.64 2.39
CA LEU A 13 -13.57 8.22 2.22
C LEU A 13 -15.08 7.99 2.34
N ARG A 14 -15.68 7.34 1.34
CA ARG A 14 -17.06 6.85 1.43
C ARG A 14 -17.10 5.53 2.18
N ARG A 15 -17.39 5.60 3.47
CA ARG A 15 -17.49 4.43 4.35
C ARG A 15 -18.67 3.52 4.02
N ASP A 16 -19.72 4.06 3.42
CA ASP A 16 -20.89 3.34 2.91
C ASP A 16 -20.58 2.49 1.66
N HIS A 17 -19.46 2.77 0.98
CA HIS A 17 -19.11 2.08 -0.24
C HIS A 17 -18.58 0.66 0.07
N PRO A 18 -19.05 -0.41 -0.60
CA PRO A 18 -18.63 -1.78 -0.31
C PRO A 18 -17.11 -1.98 -0.47
N ALA A 19 -16.47 -1.21 -1.36
CA ALA A 19 -15.02 -1.25 -1.53
C ALA A 19 -14.22 -0.75 -0.30
N ALA A 20 -14.79 0.10 0.57
CA ALA A 20 -14.12 0.52 1.80
C ALA A 20 -14.09 -0.63 2.82
N LEU A 21 -15.20 -1.37 2.94
CA LEU A 21 -15.28 -2.56 3.77
C LEU A 21 -14.36 -3.66 3.24
N ALA A 22 -14.43 -3.95 1.93
CA ALA A 22 -13.55 -4.92 1.27
C ALA A 22 -12.07 -4.56 1.49
N ALA A 23 -11.67 -3.30 1.29
CA ALA A 23 -10.31 -2.84 1.54
C ALA A 23 -9.87 -3.11 2.99
N SER A 24 -10.75 -2.87 3.96
CA SER A 24 -10.43 -3.04 5.38
C SER A 24 -10.30 -4.52 5.77
N LEU A 25 -11.17 -5.38 5.22
CA LEU A 25 -11.11 -6.83 5.44
C LEU A 25 -9.88 -7.46 4.78
N ILE A 26 -9.57 -7.08 3.54
CA ILE A 26 -8.37 -7.55 2.83
C ILE A 26 -7.11 -7.08 3.56
N MET A 27 -7.09 -5.83 4.04
CA MET A 27 -5.97 -5.31 4.82
C MET A 27 -5.78 -6.05 6.16
N ALA A 28 -6.88 -6.38 6.84
CA ALA A 28 -6.84 -7.19 8.07
C ALA A 28 -6.31 -8.60 7.80
N ALA A 29 -6.75 -9.23 6.70
CA ALA A 29 -6.23 -10.53 6.27
C ALA A 29 -4.72 -10.46 6.00
N ALA A 30 -4.24 -9.39 5.35
CA ALA A 30 -2.81 -9.19 5.12
C ALA A 30 -2.00 -9.13 6.43
N GLY A 31 -2.51 -8.38 7.42
CA GLY A 31 -1.89 -8.30 8.75
C GLY A 31 -1.86 -9.66 9.46
N PHE A 32 -2.96 -10.41 9.38
CA PHE A 32 -3.05 -11.76 9.94
C PHE A 32 -2.04 -12.72 9.30
N LEU A 33 -1.95 -12.74 7.97
CA LEU A 33 -0.99 -13.59 7.24
C LEU A 33 0.45 -13.31 7.65
N ARG A 34 0.81 -12.02 7.86
CA ARG A 34 2.14 -11.66 8.36
C ARG A 34 2.38 -12.13 9.77
N LEU A 35 1.43 -11.90 10.69
CA LEU A 35 1.55 -12.38 12.07
C LEU A 35 1.71 -13.90 12.10
N TRP A 36 0.90 -14.61 11.31
CA TRP A 36 0.94 -16.07 11.21
C TRP A 36 2.31 -16.58 10.74
N TYR A 37 2.89 -15.97 9.69
CA TYR A 37 4.17 -16.41 9.14
C TYR A 37 5.37 -16.05 10.04
N PHE A 38 5.43 -14.81 10.54
CA PHE A 38 6.61 -14.33 11.26
C PHE A 38 6.62 -14.72 12.75
N LEU A 39 5.49 -15.10 13.34
CA LEU A 39 5.44 -15.59 14.73
C LEU A 39 5.68 -17.11 14.85
N SER A 40 5.62 -17.86 13.74
CA SER A 40 5.76 -19.32 13.78
C SER A 40 7.21 -19.81 13.73
N GLY A 41 8.20 -18.91 13.62
CA GLY A 41 9.59 -19.27 13.43
C GLY A 41 10.53 -18.39 14.24
N GLU A 42 11.78 -18.83 14.35
CA GLU A 42 12.86 -18.03 14.92
C GLU A 42 13.37 -17.06 13.85
N ILE A 43 13.30 -15.76 14.15
CA ILE A 43 13.57 -14.71 13.16
C ILE A 43 14.43 -13.64 13.83
N ASP A 44 15.43 -13.18 13.08
CA ASP A 44 16.30 -12.09 13.50
C ASP A 44 15.51 -10.82 13.83
N TRP A 45 15.99 -10.05 14.82
CA TRP A 45 15.31 -8.86 15.32
C TRP A 45 15.10 -7.80 14.23
N PHE A 46 16.07 -7.61 13.32
CA PHE A 46 15.93 -6.67 12.21
C PHE A 46 14.84 -7.13 11.23
N VAL A 47 14.80 -8.44 10.95
CA VAL A 47 13.78 -9.04 10.08
C VAL A 47 12.38 -8.92 10.70
N LEU A 48 12.25 -9.10 12.02
CA LEU A 48 10.99 -8.88 12.73
C LEU A 48 10.53 -7.42 12.65
N ILE A 49 11.41 -6.45 12.88
CA ILE A 49 11.02 -5.03 12.79
C ILE A 49 10.56 -4.67 11.38
N VAL A 50 11.37 -5.00 10.38
CA VAL A 50 11.14 -4.57 9.00
C VAL A 50 10.00 -5.36 8.36
N ARG A 51 9.96 -6.69 8.53
CA ARG A 51 9.03 -7.56 7.79
C ARG A 51 7.73 -7.85 8.53
N LEU A 52 7.68 -7.66 9.85
CA LEU A 52 6.47 -7.80 10.65
C LEU A 52 5.96 -6.45 11.17
N PHE A 53 6.69 -5.79 12.07
CA PHE A 53 6.16 -4.64 12.80
C PHE A 53 5.81 -3.44 11.92
N LEU A 54 6.72 -3.03 11.04
CA LEU A 54 6.53 -1.87 10.15
C LEU A 54 5.27 -2.04 9.25
N PRO A 55 5.10 -3.18 8.56
CA PRO A 55 3.89 -3.55 7.82
C PRO A 55 2.63 -3.67 8.67
N CYS A 56 2.70 -4.28 9.86
CA CYS A 56 1.56 -4.36 10.77
C CYS A 56 1.13 -2.97 11.26
N ALA A 57 2.07 -2.07 11.51
CA ALA A 57 1.77 -0.67 11.82
C ALA A 57 1.09 0.02 10.64
N ALA A 58 1.52 -0.24 9.40
CA ALA A 58 0.85 0.26 8.20
C ALA A 58 -0.61 -0.24 8.10
N VAL A 59 -0.84 -1.53 8.36
CA VAL A 59 -2.19 -2.15 8.41
C VAL A 59 -3.07 -1.47 9.46
N VAL A 60 -2.55 -1.27 10.67
CA VAL A 60 -3.29 -0.63 11.77
C VAL A 60 -3.65 0.82 11.40
N LEU A 61 -2.70 1.60 10.88
CA LEU A 61 -2.98 2.98 10.46
C LEU A 61 -4.00 3.03 9.33
N PHE A 62 -3.93 2.11 8.37
CA PHE A 62 -4.89 2.04 7.26
C PHE A 62 -6.32 1.78 7.76
N ILE A 63 -6.49 0.77 8.61
CA ILE A 63 -7.79 0.41 9.18
C ILE A 63 -8.31 1.55 10.07
N ALA A 64 -7.45 2.15 10.90
CA ALA A 64 -7.81 3.31 11.72
C ALA A 64 -8.26 4.50 10.86
N GLY A 65 -7.59 4.75 9.73
CA GLY A 65 -8.01 5.76 8.76
C GLY A 65 -9.41 5.48 8.20
N ASN A 66 -9.69 4.23 7.83
CA ASN A 66 -10.99 3.84 7.28
C ASN A 66 -12.13 3.93 8.30
N ILE A 67 -11.88 3.55 9.55
CA ILE A 67 -12.86 3.64 10.64
C ILE A 67 -13.16 5.10 10.97
N THR A 68 -12.11 5.91 11.18
CA THR A 68 -12.26 7.31 11.60
C THR A 68 -12.92 8.16 10.52
N GLY A 69 -12.53 8.00 9.26
CA GLY A 69 -13.06 8.80 8.15
C GLY A 69 -12.82 10.31 8.31
N GLY A 70 -13.54 11.11 7.53
CA GLY A 70 -13.53 12.58 7.63
C GLY A 70 -12.13 13.20 7.52
N GLU A 71 -11.84 14.20 8.34
CA GLU A 71 -10.52 14.86 8.35
C GLU A 71 -9.40 13.97 8.90
N ARG A 72 -9.73 13.09 9.86
CA ARG A 72 -8.74 12.19 10.49
C ARG A 72 -8.25 11.11 9.54
N PHE A 73 -9.04 10.77 8.51
CA PHE A 73 -8.60 9.85 7.44
C PHE A 73 -7.25 10.26 6.85
N LYS A 74 -7.02 11.57 6.61
CA LYS A 74 -5.84 12.07 5.88
C LYS A 74 -4.51 11.67 6.55
N PRO A 75 -4.23 12.04 7.81
CA PRO A 75 -2.97 11.67 8.46
C PRO A 75 -2.80 10.15 8.62
N PHE A 76 -3.86 9.41 8.96
CA PHE A 76 -3.78 7.94 9.09
C PHE A 76 -3.46 7.26 7.75
N SER A 77 -4.11 7.70 6.69
CA SER A 77 -3.95 7.15 5.34
C SER A 77 -2.57 7.47 4.76
N ILE A 78 -2.09 8.71 4.95
CA ILE A 78 -0.72 9.11 4.56
C ILE A 78 0.30 8.31 5.38
N GLY A 79 0.11 8.18 6.69
CA GLY A 79 0.99 7.40 7.55
C GLY A 79 1.07 5.94 7.13
N ALA A 80 -0.06 5.31 6.82
CA ALA A 80 -0.10 3.93 6.33
C ALA A 80 0.71 3.75 5.04
N VAL A 81 0.53 4.64 4.05
CA VAL A 81 1.29 4.60 2.79
C VAL A 81 2.77 4.89 3.02
N ALA A 82 3.12 5.82 3.92
CA ALA A 82 4.51 6.13 4.25
C ALA A 82 5.23 4.92 4.86
N LEU A 83 4.60 4.19 5.80
CA LEU A 83 5.16 2.96 6.37
C LEU A 83 5.30 1.86 5.31
N GLY A 84 4.32 1.72 4.41
CA GLY A 84 4.41 0.79 3.28
C GLY A 84 5.56 1.12 2.33
N VAL A 85 5.72 2.39 1.97
CA VAL A 85 6.83 2.88 1.14
C VAL A 85 8.18 2.64 1.81
N ALA A 86 8.29 2.91 3.12
CA ALA A 86 9.50 2.61 3.88
C ALA A 86 9.83 1.10 3.84
N PHE A 87 8.82 0.24 4.03
CA PHE A 87 8.98 -1.21 3.91
C PHE A 87 9.54 -1.63 2.55
N PHE A 88 8.96 -1.13 1.46
CA PHE A 88 9.40 -1.50 0.11
C PHE A 88 10.77 -0.95 -0.25
N ILE A 89 11.11 0.27 0.19
CA ILE A 89 12.46 0.82 0.00
C ILE A 89 13.49 -0.06 0.72
N ILE A 90 13.23 -0.44 1.97
CA ILE A 90 14.15 -1.30 2.73
C ILE A 90 14.26 -2.69 2.08
N LYS A 91 13.14 -3.31 1.66
CA LYS A 91 13.12 -4.58 0.91
C LYS A 91 13.93 -4.47 -0.38
N ALA A 92 13.84 -3.34 -1.11
CA ALA A 92 14.59 -3.15 -2.33
C ALA A 92 16.11 -3.10 -2.09
N GLN A 93 16.57 -2.62 -0.93
CA GLN A 93 18.01 -2.53 -0.61
C GLN A 93 18.67 -3.89 -0.37
N THR A 94 17.92 -4.93 -0.01
CA THR A 94 18.50 -6.24 0.30
C THR A 94 18.73 -7.09 -0.93
N ASP A 95 17.85 -7.03 -1.93
CA ASP A 95 17.71 -8.14 -2.88
C ASP A 95 18.08 -7.82 -4.34
N PHE A 96 18.37 -6.55 -4.67
CA PHE A 96 18.51 -6.12 -6.08
C PHE A 96 19.85 -5.46 -6.45
N SER A 97 20.09 -5.24 -7.75
CA SER A 97 21.24 -4.49 -8.28
C SER A 97 21.14 -2.99 -7.97
N LEU A 98 22.27 -2.25 -8.03
CA LEU A 98 22.31 -0.82 -7.71
C LEU A 98 21.31 0.01 -8.55
N LEU A 99 21.23 -0.27 -9.85
CA LEU A 99 20.30 0.43 -10.76
C LEU A 99 18.84 0.15 -10.39
N HIS A 100 18.50 -1.11 -10.11
CA HIS A 100 17.15 -1.48 -9.68
C HIS A 100 16.80 -0.83 -8.34
N ARG A 101 17.72 -0.84 -7.35
CA ARG A 101 17.54 -0.16 -6.06
C ARG A 101 17.21 1.31 -6.22
N SER A 102 17.97 2.03 -7.06
CA SER A 102 17.76 3.46 -7.29
C SER A 102 16.42 3.74 -7.96
N LEU A 103 16.08 2.99 -9.01
CA LEU A 103 14.81 3.16 -9.71
C LEU A 103 13.60 2.86 -8.82
N CYS A 104 13.64 1.77 -8.06
CA CYS A 104 12.57 1.41 -7.13
C CYS A 104 12.41 2.45 -6.00
N THR A 105 13.52 2.97 -5.48
CA THR A 105 13.48 4.04 -4.47
C THR A 105 12.81 5.30 -5.02
N ILE A 106 13.19 5.75 -6.23
CA ILE A 106 12.56 6.90 -6.89
C ILE A 106 11.07 6.65 -7.10
N LEU A 107 10.70 5.45 -7.56
CA LEU A 107 9.32 5.06 -7.76
C LEU A 107 8.51 5.14 -6.46
N TYR A 108 8.99 4.55 -5.36
CA TYR A 108 8.27 4.54 -4.09
C TYR A 108 8.16 5.92 -3.44
N VAL A 109 9.19 6.76 -3.55
CA VAL A 109 9.11 8.17 -3.12
C VAL A 109 8.09 8.94 -3.96
N THR A 110 8.05 8.67 -5.28
CA THR A 110 7.06 9.26 -6.18
C THR A 110 5.64 8.81 -5.81
N VAL A 111 5.43 7.52 -5.51
CA VAL A 111 4.17 6.98 -5.01
C VAL A 111 3.72 7.73 -3.75
N LEU A 112 4.62 7.90 -2.77
CA LEU A 112 4.32 8.63 -1.54
C LEU A 112 3.93 10.09 -1.82
N ALA A 113 4.67 10.77 -2.68
CA ALA A 113 4.41 12.16 -3.05
C ALA A 113 3.07 12.30 -3.76
N VAL A 114 2.81 11.50 -4.79
CA VAL A 114 1.55 11.51 -5.55
C VAL A 114 0.37 11.20 -4.64
N TYR A 115 0.49 10.18 -3.79
CA TYR A 115 -0.55 9.82 -2.83
C TYR A 115 -0.86 10.96 -1.86
N THR A 116 0.19 11.52 -1.24
CA THR A 116 0.06 12.61 -0.27
C THR A 116 -0.56 13.85 -0.90
N LEU A 117 -0.09 14.25 -2.08
CA LEU A 117 -0.66 15.38 -2.81
C LEU A 117 -2.12 15.15 -3.22
N THR A 118 -2.48 13.91 -3.53
CA THR A 118 -3.85 13.52 -3.84
C THR A 118 -4.73 13.64 -2.59
N VAL A 119 -4.36 12.99 -1.48
CA VAL A 119 -5.13 13.02 -0.22
C VAL A 119 -5.25 14.43 0.38
N LEU A 120 -4.22 15.27 0.24
CA LEU A 120 -4.26 16.67 0.67
C LEU A 120 -5.06 17.57 -0.28
N GLY A 121 -5.44 17.07 -1.46
CA GLY A 121 -6.28 17.81 -2.40
C GLY A 121 -5.54 18.74 -3.36
N TYR A 122 -4.21 18.67 -3.41
CA TYR A 122 -3.37 19.43 -4.34
C TYR A 122 -3.42 18.83 -5.75
N LEU A 123 -3.56 17.51 -5.86
CA LEU A 123 -3.68 16.81 -7.14
C LEU A 123 -5.17 16.53 -7.45
N PRO A 124 -5.73 17.11 -8.52
CA PRO A 124 -7.16 17.08 -8.78
C PRO A 124 -7.64 15.78 -9.44
N THR A 125 -6.95 14.65 -9.25
CA THR A 125 -7.31 13.40 -9.91
C THR A 125 -6.99 12.19 -9.04
N LYS A 126 -8.04 11.62 -8.42
CA LYS A 126 -7.95 10.30 -7.79
C LYS A 126 -7.70 9.17 -8.78
N LYS A 127 -7.98 9.39 -10.08
CA LYS A 127 -7.77 8.39 -11.14
C LYS A 127 -6.32 7.97 -11.28
N LEU A 128 -5.36 8.76 -10.80
CA LEU A 128 -3.94 8.39 -10.79
C LEU A 128 -3.65 7.30 -9.76
N LEU A 129 -4.44 7.18 -8.69
CA LEU A 129 -4.27 6.13 -7.69
C LEU A 129 -4.61 4.73 -8.23
N ILE A 130 -5.55 4.65 -9.17
CA ILE A 130 -5.99 3.39 -9.78
C ILE A 130 -4.82 2.69 -10.52
N PRO A 131 -4.13 3.30 -11.50
CA PRO A 131 -2.96 2.69 -12.12
C PRO A 131 -1.77 2.63 -11.16
N LEU A 132 -1.64 3.56 -10.20
CA LEU A 132 -0.54 3.57 -9.23
C LEU A 132 -0.53 2.30 -8.36
N PHE A 133 -1.70 1.79 -7.97
CA PHE A 133 -1.81 0.55 -7.20
C PHE A 133 -2.14 -0.66 -8.06
N GLY A 134 -2.95 -0.48 -9.11
CA GLY A 134 -3.40 -1.57 -9.97
C GLY A 134 -2.32 -2.11 -10.90
N LEU A 135 -1.43 -1.26 -11.43
CA LEU A 135 -0.37 -1.72 -12.33
C LEU A 135 0.70 -2.56 -11.60
N PRO A 136 1.22 -2.13 -10.43
CA PRO A 136 2.11 -2.99 -9.64
C PRO A 136 1.44 -4.31 -9.22
N LEU A 137 0.18 -4.26 -8.78
CA LEU A 137 -0.58 -5.45 -8.42
C LEU A 137 -0.67 -6.44 -9.59
N LEU A 138 -0.99 -5.95 -10.78
CA LEU A 138 -1.07 -6.78 -11.99
C LEU A 138 0.31 -7.34 -12.38
N TYR A 139 1.36 -6.53 -12.28
CA TYR A 139 2.73 -6.96 -12.56
C TYR A 139 3.16 -8.10 -11.62
N HIS A 140 2.92 -7.97 -10.32
CA HIS A 140 3.24 -9.03 -9.36
C HIS A 140 2.49 -10.32 -9.70
N ILE A 141 1.16 -10.24 -9.86
CA ILE A 141 0.33 -11.43 -10.14
C ILE A 141 0.71 -12.12 -11.46
N VAL A 142 0.97 -11.36 -12.53
CA VAL A 142 1.11 -11.92 -13.89
C VAL A 142 2.55 -12.24 -14.25
N VAL A 143 3.52 -11.46 -13.75
CA VAL A 143 4.91 -11.54 -14.17
C VAL A 143 5.81 -12.09 -13.07
N GLU A 144 5.78 -11.52 -11.87
CA GLU A 144 6.73 -11.88 -10.82
C GLU A 144 6.34 -13.19 -10.13
N ASP A 145 5.11 -13.28 -9.63
CA ASP A 145 4.65 -14.43 -8.84
C ASP A 145 4.48 -15.67 -9.71
N THR A 146 4.05 -15.52 -10.96
CA THR A 146 3.98 -16.66 -11.90
C THR A 146 5.35 -17.30 -12.08
N GLN A 147 6.39 -16.51 -12.28
CA GLN A 147 7.73 -17.04 -12.49
C GLN A 147 8.36 -17.57 -11.21
N TYR A 148 8.23 -16.86 -10.11
CA TYR A 148 8.89 -17.21 -8.86
C TYR A 148 8.20 -18.35 -8.08
N TYR A 149 6.89 -18.50 -8.22
CA TYR A 149 6.11 -19.45 -7.42
C TYR A 149 5.50 -20.58 -8.25
N PHE A 150 4.89 -20.27 -9.41
CA PHE A 150 4.20 -21.28 -10.22
C PHE A 150 5.12 -22.04 -11.17
N PHE A 151 6.13 -21.37 -11.74
CA PHE A 151 7.07 -21.97 -12.68
C PHE A 151 8.46 -22.23 -12.10
N ALA A 152 8.65 -22.01 -10.78
CA ALA A 152 9.92 -22.26 -10.13
C ALA A 152 10.28 -23.75 -10.16
N ASN A 153 11.57 -24.01 -10.39
CA ASN A 153 12.15 -25.34 -10.36
C ASN A 153 13.45 -25.30 -9.54
N PRO A 154 13.50 -25.89 -8.33
CA PRO A 154 12.43 -26.68 -7.69
C PRO A 154 11.22 -25.82 -7.23
N PRO A 155 10.04 -26.44 -7.01
CA PRO A 155 8.86 -25.72 -6.52
C PRO A 155 9.10 -25.09 -5.15
N VAL A 156 8.69 -23.83 -4.99
CA VAL A 156 8.76 -23.11 -3.71
C VAL A 156 7.62 -23.58 -2.78
N PRO A 157 7.89 -23.97 -1.53
CA PRO A 157 6.84 -24.37 -0.59
C PRO A 157 5.79 -23.27 -0.40
N VAL A 158 4.50 -23.63 -0.37
CA VAL A 158 3.37 -22.69 -0.21
C VAL A 158 3.52 -21.80 1.03
N TRP A 159 4.16 -22.33 2.08
CA TRP A 159 4.45 -21.57 3.29
C TRP A 159 5.28 -20.29 3.01
N GLU A 160 6.26 -20.36 2.11
CA GLU A 160 7.11 -19.23 1.75
C GLU A 160 6.40 -18.19 0.87
N TRP A 161 5.19 -18.49 0.39
CA TRP A 161 4.36 -17.56 -0.38
C TRP A 161 3.62 -16.59 0.53
N ILE A 162 3.40 -16.95 1.80
CA ILE A 162 2.54 -16.19 2.73
C ILE A 162 2.97 -14.71 2.85
N PRO A 163 4.26 -14.35 2.96
CA PRO A 163 4.68 -12.96 2.98
C PRO A 163 4.29 -12.19 1.71
N GLU A 164 4.41 -12.81 0.53
CA GLU A 164 4.08 -12.16 -0.73
C GLU A 164 2.56 -12.08 -0.94
N ILE A 165 1.80 -13.12 -0.57
CA ILE A 165 0.33 -13.07 -0.54
C ILE A 165 -0.14 -11.92 0.35
N SER A 166 0.52 -11.69 1.50
CA SER A 166 0.20 -10.55 2.35
C SER A 166 0.43 -9.20 1.66
N VAL A 167 1.48 -9.09 0.84
CA VAL A 167 1.79 -7.89 0.04
C VAL A 167 0.74 -7.67 -1.04
N LEU A 168 0.35 -8.72 -1.76
CA LEU A 168 -0.74 -8.67 -2.73
C LEU A 168 -2.06 -8.24 -2.10
N CYS A 169 -2.38 -8.74 -0.90
CA CYS A 169 -3.54 -8.27 -0.15
C CYS A 169 -3.45 -6.78 0.18
N ILE A 170 -2.29 -6.27 0.63
CA ILE A 170 -2.10 -4.83 0.89
C ILE A 170 -2.32 -4.01 -0.39
N MET A 171 -1.72 -4.41 -1.51
CA MET A 171 -1.89 -3.75 -2.80
C MET A 171 -3.34 -3.78 -3.27
N GLY A 172 -4.01 -4.93 -3.15
CA GLY A 172 -5.44 -5.09 -3.44
C GLY A 172 -6.34 -4.23 -2.56
N ALA A 173 -6.03 -4.12 -1.27
CA ALA A 173 -6.76 -3.24 -0.36
C ALA A 173 -6.63 -1.76 -0.73
N LEU A 174 -5.41 -1.31 -1.08
CA LEU A 174 -5.16 0.05 -1.56
C LEU A 174 -5.89 0.33 -2.88
N PHE A 175 -5.91 -0.63 -3.79
CA PHE A 175 -6.65 -0.56 -5.05
C PHE A 175 -8.17 -0.44 -4.78
N CYS A 176 -8.75 -1.28 -3.93
CA CYS A 176 -10.16 -1.17 -3.53
C CYS A 176 -10.48 0.18 -2.88
N GLN A 177 -9.60 0.67 -2.00
CA GLN A 177 -9.76 1.97 -1.34
C GLN A 177 -9.79 3.12 -2.35
N SER A 178 -9.03 3.05 -3.43
CA SER A 178 -9.03 4.08 -4.48
C SER A 178 -10.41 4.30 -5.11
N PHE A 179 -11.25 3.26 -5.18
CA PHE A 179 -12.63 3.35 -5.64
C PHE A 179 -13.56 3.98 -4.60
N ALA A 180 -13.35 3.66 -3.31
CA ALA A 180 -14.14 4.19 -2.20
C ALA A 180 -13.85 5.67 -1.90
N MET A 181 -12.70 6.22 -2.33
CA MET A 181 -12.41 7.64 -2.18
C MET A 181 -13.36 8.49 -3.03
N LYS A 182 -14.02 9.47 -2.41
CA LYS A 182 -14.80 10.51 -3.10
C LYS A 182 -13.93 11.74 -3.27
N GLN A 183 -14.08 12.37 -4.42
CA GLN A 183 -13.42 13.62 -4.75
C GLN A 183 -14.51 14.68 -4.91
N GLU A 184 -14.50 15.70 -4.06
CA GLU A 184 -15.42 16.82 -4.10
C GLU A 184 -14.64 18.09 -4.46
N LYS A 185 -15.16 18.88 -5.39
CA LYS A 185 -14.54 20.17 -5.75
C LYS A 185 -15.05 21.21 -4.76
N ILE A 186 -14.17 21.77 -3.93
CA ILE A 186 -14.52 22.94 -3.13
C ILE A 186 -14.48 24.15 -4.09
N GLY A 187 -15.59 24.89 -4.14
CA GLY A 187 -15.83 26.04 -5.03
C GLY A 187 -15.02 27.26 -4.66
#